data_AF-A0A949QBX3-F1
#
_entry.id   AF-A0A949QBX3-F1
#
_cell.length_a   1.000
_cell.length_b   1.000
_cell.length_c   1.000
_cell.angle_alpha   90.00
_cell.angle_beta   90.00
_cell.angle_gamma   90.00
#
_symmetry.space_group_name_H-M   'P 1'
#
loop_
_entity.id
_entity.type
_entity.pdbx_description
1 polymer ?
#
loop_
_entity_poly.entity_id
_entity_poly.type
_entity_poly.pdbx_seq_one_letter_code
_entity_poly.pdbx_strand_id
1 'polypeptide(L)'
;MSELDELLAWSKAPVPEVLQQLQPQQQQEVHSWAKNLVDRETEGLDDLYNAIAMIVKYIPNFMVIPLMVEHIRPRIAAQVCIKMGIDQSTGYANDLPLEYFSKVSSHLDEKMMAQILTKMKRSQVEKFIIMALQQNPTRILDIASHLERPVLEIVAKYVVFPEENSELAISHHKPIIDKIRSMQ
;
A
#
# COMPACT_ATOMS: atom_id res chain seq x y z
N MET A 1 6.39 22.92 0.96
CA MET A 1 5.13 22.17 1.14
C MET A 1 4.37 22.88 2.25
N SER A 2 3.13 23.26 2.02
CA SER A 2 2.31 23.97 3.01
C SER A 2 1.96 23.00 4.14
N GLU A 3 1.88 23.47 5.39
CA GLU A 3 1.44 22.63 6.54
C GLU A 3 0.02 22.05 6.30
N LEU A 4 -0.79 22.69 5.45
CA LEU A 4 -2.08 22.15 4.99
C LEU A 4 -1.96 20.92 4.09
N ASP A 5 -0.83 20.74 3.38
CA ASP A 5 -0.57 19.57 2.55
C ASP A 5 -0.35 18.31 3.40
N GLU A 6 0.13 18.46 4.65
CA GLU A 6 0.25 17.35 5.60
C GLU A 6 -1.12 16.86 6.12
N LEU A 7 -2.09 17.78 6.31
CA LEU A 7 -3.46 17.41 6.66
C LEU A 7 -4.20 16.70 5.51
N LEU A 8 -3.92 17.09 4.26
CA LEU A 8 -4.38 16.37 3.06
C LEU A 8 -3.89 14.91 3.07
N ALA A 9 -2.64 14.68 3.50
CA ALA A 9 -2.07 13.34 3.58
C ALA A 9 -2.78 12.44 4.60
N TRP A 10 -3.34 13.02 5.67
CA TRP A 10 -3.98 12.27 6.75
C TRP A 10 -5.41 11.84 6.43
N SER A 11 -6.19 12.73 5.82
CA SER A 11 -7.60 12.47 5.52
C SER A 11 -7.80 11.70 4.20
N LYS A 12 -6.81 11.74 3.29
CA LYS A 12 -6.97 11.36 1.87
C LYS A 12 -8.18 12.03 1.21
N ALA A 13 -8.62 13.15 1.78
CA ALA A 13 -9.79 13.91 1.38
C ALA A 13 -9.35 15.38 1.20
N PRO A 14 -9.96 16.11 0.25
CA PRO A 14 -9.61 17.51 0.05
C PRO A 14 -9.86 18.31 1.34
N VAL A 15 -8.92 19.18 1.70
CA VAL A 15 -9.08 20.15 2.79
C VAL A 15 -10.29 21.02 2.44
N PRO A 16 -11.31 21.08 3.32
CA PRO A 16 -12.48 21.93 3.10
C PRO A 16 -12.07 23.36 2.73
N GLU A 17 -12.72 23.94 1.71
CA GLU A 17 -12.38 25.27 1.19
C GLU A 17 -12.38 26.35 2.27
N VAL A 18 -13.25 26.21 3.29
CA VAL A 18 -13.32 27.12 4.44
C VAL A 18 -11.99 27.20 5.21
N LEU A 19 -11.21 26.11 5.28
CA LEU A 19 -9.92 26.10 5.97
C LEU A 19 -8.82 26.75 5.12
N GLN A 20 -8.95 26.75 3.79
CA GLN A 20 -8.02 27.42 2.88
C GLN A 20 -8.15 28.94 2.96
N GLN A 21 -9.31 29.45 3.37
CA GLN A 21 -9.59 30.88 3.51
C GLN A 21 -9.07 31.48 4.83
N LEU A 22 -8.60 30.65 5.76
CA LEU A 22 -8.04 31.09 7.04
C LEU A 22 -6.70 31.82 6.85
N GLN A 23 -6.37 32.76 7.75
CA GLN A 23 -5.05 33.37 7.75
C GLN A 23 -3.96 32.32 8.08
N PRO A 24 -2.70 32.48 7.62
CA PRO A 24 -1.65 31.50 7.83
C PRO A 24 -1.46 31.06 9.29
N GLN A 25 -1.56 32.00 10.23
CA GLN A 25 -1.44 31.71 11.67
C GLN A 25 -2.60 30.84 12.18
N GLN A 26 -3.82 31.08 11.70
CA GLN A 26 -5.00 30.27 12.04
C GLN A 26 -4.94 28.88 11.42
N GLN A 27 -4.38 28.76 10.20
CA GLN A 27 -4.14 27.47 9.56
C GLN A 27 -3.16 26.63 10.39
N GLN A 28 -2.09 27.24 10.91
CA GLN A 28 -1.13 26.57 11.78
C GLN A 28 -1.74 26.14 13.12
N GLU A 29 -2.61 26.95 13.72
CA GLU A 29 -3.35 26.58 14.94
C GLU A 29 -4.28 25.38 14.70
N VAL A 30 -5.04 25.38 13.59
CA VAL A 30 -5.90 24.25 13.20
C VAL A 30 -5.08 23.01 12.94
N HIS A 31 -3.94 23.14 12.27
CA HIS A 31 -3.00 22.05 12.02
C HIS A 31 -2.49 21.45 13.34
N SER A 32 -2.01 22.27 14.26
CA SER A 32 -1.53 21.82 15.56
C SER A 32 -2.65 21.13 16.37
N TRP A 33 -3.86 21.70 16.38
CA TRP A 33 -5.01 21.10 17.05
C TRP A 33 -5.38 19.74 16.45
N ALA A 34 -5.47 19.65 15.12
CA ALA A 34 -5.79 18.41 14.43
C ALA A 34 -4.73 17.33 14.68
N LYS A 35 -3.45 17.72 14.67
CA LYS A 35 -2.32 16.85 15.03
C LYS A 35 -2.45 16.31 16.44
N ASN A 36 -2.61 17.18 17.43
CA ASN A 36 -2.75 16.78 18.82
C ASN A 36 -3.99 15.91 19.06
N LEU A 37 -5.11 16.18 18.36
CA LEU A 37 -6.30 15.36 18.43
C LEU A 37 -6.04 13.95 17.90
N VAL A 38 -5.46 13.83 16.70
CA VAL A 38 -5.14 12.52 16.11
C VAL A 38 -4.14 11.77 16.99
N ASP A 39 -3.08 12.43 17.43
CA ASP A 39 -2.05 11.83 18.29
C ASP A 39 -2.67 11.29 19.59
N ARG A 40 -3.60 12.03 20.20
CA ARG A 40 -4.32 11.58 21.41
C ARG A 40 -5.26 10.41 21.14
N GLU A 41 -6.05 10.48 20.08
CA GLU A 41 -7.04 9.43 19.76
C GLU A 41 -6.38 8.15 19.20
N THR A 42 -5.12 8.23 18.76
CA THR A 42 -4.34 7.10 18.24
C THR A 42 -3.22 6.65 19.17
N GLU A 43 -3.12 7.24 20.36
CA GLU A 43 -2.14 6.87 21.39
C GLU A 43 -2.21 5.36 21.69
N GLY A 44 -1.06 4.71 21.70
CA GLY A 44 -0.94 3.27 21.97
C GLY A 44 -1.33 2.34 20.81
N LEU A 45 -1.85 2.84 19.69
CA LEU A 45 -2.11 1.97 18.52
C LEU A 45 -0.82 1.39 17.94
N ASP A 46 0.27 2.16 17.93
CA ASP A 46 1.56 1.66 17.45
C ASP A 46 2.07 0.50 18.32
N ASP A 47 2.00 0.67 19.65
CA ASP A 47 2.37 -0.37 20.62
C ASP A 47 1.48 -1.61 20.49
N LEU A 48 0.18 -1.42 20.23
CA LEU A 48 -0.74 -2.51 19.94
C LEU A 48 -0.33 -3.27 18.67
N TYR A 49 0.01 -2.57 17.58
CA TYR A 49 0.46 -3.21 16.34
C TYR A 49 1.78 -3.96 16.56
N ASN A 50 2.71 -3.38 17.32
CA ASN A 50 3.96 -4.03 17.72
C ASN A 50 3.68 -5.31 18.54
N ALA A 51 2.77 -5.25 19.51
CA ALA A 51 2.38 -6.39 20.33
C ALA A 51 1.75 -7.51 19.49
N ILE A 52 0.81 -7.17 18.59
CA ILE A 52 0.20 -8.16 17.69
C ILE A 52 1.28 -8.79 16.81
N ALA A 53 2.16 -7.99 16.21
CA ALA A 53 3.25 -8.47 15.37
C ALA A 53 4.19 -9.44 16.11
N MET A 54 4.42 -9.23 17.42
CA MET A 54 5.18 -10.16 18.25
C MET A 54 4.41 -11.45 18.56
N ILE A 55 3.12 -11.35 18.91
CA ILE A 55 2.31 -12.51 19.29
C ILE A 55 2.13 -13.46 18.10
N VAL A 56 1.80 -12.93 16.92
CA VAL A 56 1.49 -13.75 15.74
C VAL A 56 2.72 -14.53 15.22
N LYS A 57 3.95 -14.14 15.59
CA LYS A 57 5.17 -14.94 15.31
C LYS A 57 5.12 -16.35 15.87
N TYR A 58 4.37 -16.55 16.94
CA TYR A 58 4.30 -17.83 17.64
C TYR A 58 3.05 -18.64 17.30
N ILE A 59 2.12 -18.07 16.52
CA ILE A 59 0.87 -18.73 16.15
C ILE A 59 0.97 -19.20 14.68
N PRO A 60 0.71 -20.48 14.38
CA PRO A 60 0.73 -20.98 13.02
C PRO A 60 -0.23 -20.23 12.08
N ASN A 61 0.21 -19.96 10.85
CA ASN A 61 -0.54 -19.19 9.85
C ASN A 61 -1.98 -19.70 9.66
N PHE A 62 -2.20 -21.01 9.61
CA PHE A 62 -3.52 -21.60 9.37
C PHE A 62 -4.55 -21.26 10.46
N MET A 63 -4.10 -20.91 11.68
CA MET A 63 -4.98 -20.44 12.75
C MET A 63 -5.21 -18.92 12.69
N VAL A 64 -4.15 -18.17 12.38
CA VAL A 64 -4.21 -16.69 12.35
C VAL A 64 -5.03 -16.18 11.16
N ILE A 65 -4.88 -16.80 9.99
CA ILE A 65 -5.46 -16.31 8.74
C ILE A 65 -6.99 -16.20 8.79
N PRO A 66 -7.75 -17.23 9.22
CA PRO A 66 -9.20 -17.11 9.33
C PRO A 66 -9.63 -15.96 10.25
N LEU A 67 -8.98 -15.83 11.41
CA LEU A 67 -9.26 -14.76 12.37
C LEU A 67 -8.93 -13.37 11.79
N MET A 68 -7.82 -13.25 11.05
CA MET A 68 -7.47 -12.00 10.37
C MET A 68 -8.52 -11.61 9.34
N VAL A 69 -8.92 -12.55 8.49
CA VAL A 69 -9.87 -12.29 7.41
C VAL A 69 -11.25 -11.93 7.95
N GLU A 70 -11.68 -12.59 9.02
CA GLU A 70 -13.02 -12.41 9.60
C GLU A 70 -13.13 -11.17 10.50
N HIS A 71 -12.07 -10.86 11.27
CA HIS A 71 -12.18 -9.89 12.37
C HIS A 71 -11.24 -8.69 12.25
N ILE A 72 -10.22 -8.75 11.40
CA ILE A 72 -9.21 -7.69 11.30
C ILE A 72 -9.43 -6.88 10.02
N ARG A 73 -9.60 -5.57 10.17
CA ARG A 73 -9.73 -4.66 9.02
C ARG A 73 -8.41 -4.63 8.22
N PRO A 74 -8.45 -4.57 6.87
CA PRO A 74 -7.24 -4.59 6.04
C PRO A 74 -6.19 -3.53 6.40
N ARG A 75 -6.62 -2.32 6.80
CA ARG A 75 -5.72 -1.25 7.25
C ARG A 75 -4.94 -1.64 8.51
N ILE A 76 -5.58 -2.31 9.47
CA ILE A 76 -4.91 -2.80 10.70
C ILE A 76 -3.92 -3.89 10.33
N ALA A 77 -4.34 -4.87 9.51
CA ALA A 77 -3.45 -5.93 9.05
C ALA A 77 -2.21 -5.38 8.34
N ALA A 78 -2.36 -4.33 7.51
CA ALA A 78 -1.23 -3.65 6.87
C ALA A 78 -0.26 -3.03 7.88
N GLN A 79 -0.77 -2.37 8.93
CA GLN A 79 0.10 -1.82 9.99
C GLN A 79 0.86 -2.92 10.73
N VAL A 80 0.20 -4.04 11.04
CA VAL A 80 0.88 -5.20 11.64
C VAL A 80 1.93 -5.77 10.69
N CYS A 81 1.64 -5.87 9.37
CA CYS A 81 2.64 -6.29 8.38
C CYS A 81 3.89 -5.41 8.40
N ILE A 82 3.72 -4.09 8.45
CA ILE A 82 4.84 -3.13 8.56
C ILE A 82 5.70 -3.46 9.79
N LYS A 83 5.07 -3.73 10.95
CA LYS A 83 5.79 -4.09 12.19
C LYS A 83 6.44 -5.48 12.16
N MET A 84 5.83 -6.45 11.47
CA MET A 84 6.37 -7.80 11.31
C MET A 84 7.61 -7.86 10.40
N GLY A 85 7.72 -6.91 9.48
CA GLY A 85 8.77 -6.88 8.46
C GLY A 85 8.49 -7.81 7.27
N ILE A 86 9.38 -7.78 6.28
CA ILE A 86 9.15 -8.36 4.95
C ILE A 86 8.99 -9.88 5.00
N ASP A 87 9.89 -10.60 5.69
CA ASP A 87 9.91 -12.08 5.64
C ASP A 87 8.64 -12.68 6.23
N GLN A 88 8.24 -12.21 7.40
CA GLN A 88 7.04 -12.69 8.06
C GLN A 88 5.77 -12.25 7.30
N SER A 89 5.73 -11.00 6.82
CA SER A 89 4.60 -10.53 6.00
C SER A 89 4.43 -11.34 4.72
N THR A 90 5.54 -11.76 4.09
CA THR A 90 5.52 -12.65 2.92
C THR A 90 4.92 -14.00 3.25
N GLY A 91 5.20 -14.55 4.44
CA GLY A 91 4.58 -15.78 4.93
C GLY A 91 3.05 -15.68 4.91
N TYR A 92 2.48 -14.63 5.51
CA TYR A 92 1.04 -14.39 5.47
C TYR A 92 0.52 -14.11 4.07
N ALA A 93 1.21 -13.28 3.28
CA ALA A 93 0.78 -12.90 1.93
C ALA A 93 0.59 -14.11 1.00
N ASN A 94 1.39 -15.17 1.17
CA ASN A 94 1.28 -16.39 0.37
C ASN A 94 0.02 -17.23 0.65
N ASP A 95 -0.53 -17.08 1.85
CA ASP A 95 -1.59 -17.94 2.38
C ASP A 95 -2.93 -17.19 2.55
N LEU A 96 -2.89 -15.85 2.55
CA LEU A 96 -4.10 -15.01 2.62
C LEU A 96 -4.96 -15.16 1.36
N PRO A 97 -6.30 -15.09 1.49
CA PRO A 97 -7.20 -14.97 0.35
C PRO A 97 -6.87 -13.74 -0.49
N LEU A 98 -6.86 -13.92 -1.81
CA LEU A 98 -6.39 -12.92 -2.77
C LEU A 98 -7.11 -11.56 -2.62
N GLU A 99 -8.43 -11.59 -2.46
CA GLU A 99 -9.25 -10.39 -2.29
C GLU A 99 -8.91 -9.62 -1.00
N TYR A 100 -8.67 -10.34 0.09
CA TYR A 100 -8.28 -9.72 1.36
C TYR A 100 -6.87 -9.14 1.25
N PHE A 101 -5.93 -9.89 0.67
CA PHE A 101 -4.55 -9.43 0.45
C PHE A 101 -4.50 -8.19 -0.45
N SER A 102 -5.33 -8.08 -1.49
CA SER A 102 -5.41 -6.86 -2.30
C SER A 102 -5.82 -5.65 -1.48
N LYS A 103 -6.84 -5.79 -0.62
CA LYS A 103 -7.24 -4.69 0.28
C LYS A 103 -6.13 -4.32 1.25
N VAL A 104 -5.41 -5.29 1.82
CA VAL A 104 -4.25 -5.05 2.70
C VAL A 104 -3.15 -4.32 1.94
N SER A 105 -2.82 -4.78 0.72
CA SER A 105 -1.77 -4.23 -0.12
C SER A 105 -1.99 -2.77 -0.48
N SER A 106 -3.24 -2.30 -0.52
CA SER A 106 -3.58 -0.89 -0.79
C SER A 106 -3.15 0.08 0.32
N HIS A 107 -2.79 -0.45 1.50
CA HIS A 107 -2.35 0.30 2.66
C HIS A 107 -0.85 0.17 2.95
N LEU A 108 -0.11 -0.62 2.15
CA LEU A 108 1.34 -0.76 2.24
C LEU A 108 2.00 0.20 1.25
N ASP A 109 3.21 0.67 1.53
CA ASP A 109 3.97 1.45 0.55
C ASP A 109 4.46 0.56 -0.61
N GLU A 110 4.75 1.20 -1.73
CA GLU A 110 5.08 0.57 -2.99
C GLU A 110 6.38 -0.26 -2.90
N LYS A 111 7.35 0.22 -2.11
CA LYS A 111 8.64 -0.44 -1.92
C LYS A 111 8.51 -1.70 -1.07
N MET A 112 7.77 -1.63 0.04
CA MET A 112 7.46 -2.81 0.85
C MET A 112 6.69 -3.86 0.05
N MET A 113 5.71 -3.43 -0.75
CA MET A 113 4.97 -4.32 -1.64
C MET A 113 5.87 -5.01 -2.66
N ALA A 114 6.78 -4.27 -3.30
CA ALA A 114 7.73 -4.85 -4.24
C ALA A 114 8.61 -5.92 -3.55
N GLN A 115 9.10 -5.65 -2.34
CA GLN A 115 9.90 -6.61 -1.58
C GLN A 115 9.11 -7.87 -1.17
N ILE A 116 7.85 -7.71 -0.77
CA ILE A 116 6.95 -8.85 -0.48
C ILE A 116 6.73 -9.67 -1.74
N LEU A 117 6.36 -9.04 -2.87
CA LEU A 117 6.09 -9.74 -4.13
C LEU A 117 7.31 -10.51 -4.64
N THR A 118 8.52 -9.97 -4.49
CA THR A 118 9.77 -10.67 -4.83
C THR A 118 9.96 -11.97 -4.05
N LYS A 119 9.51 -12.03 -2.79
CA LYS A 119 9.68 -13.21 -1.93
C LYS A 119 8.46 -14.15 -1.93
N MET A 120 7.33 -13.72 -2.49
CA MET A 120 6.12 -14.55 -2.60
C MET A 120 6.29 -15.69 -3.61
N LYS A 121 5.48 -16.75 -3.45
CA LYS A 121 5.38 -17.84 -4.41
C LYS A 121 4.90 -17.28 -5.75
N ARG A 122 5.62 -17.60 -6.83
CA ARG A 122 5.35 -17.10 -8.19
C ARG A 122 3.88 -17.21 -8.60
N SER A 123 3.23 -18.32 -8.29
CA SER A 123 1.81 -18.55 -8.62
C SER A 123 0.85 -17.59 -7.89
N GLN A 124 1.20 -17.13 -6.69
CA GLN A 124 0.40 -16.13 -5.96
C GLN A 124 0.66 -14.73 -6.49
N VAL A 125 1.91 -14.40 -6.79
CA VAL A 125 2.31 -13.13 -7.40
C VAL A 125 1.57 -12.91 -8.72
N GLU A 126 1.53 -13.93 -9.57
CA GLU A 126 0.84 -13.88 -10.86
C GLU A 126 -0.66 -13.62 -10.70
N LYS A 127 -1.33 -14.34 -9.80
CA LYS A 127 -2.76 -14.11 -9.50
C LYS A 127 -3.01 -12.69 -8.96
N PHE A 128 -2.15 -12.21 -8.08
CA PHE A 128 -2.24 -10.86 -7.53
C PHE A 128 -2.08 -9.79 -8.62
N ILE A 129 -1.05 -9.89 -9.46
CA ILE A 129 -0.80 -8.93 -10.53
C ILE A 129 -1.99 -8.86 -11.49
N ILE A 130 -2.53 -10.00 -11.92
CA ILE A 130 -3.68 -10.05 -12.83
C ILE A 130 -4.89 -9.32 -12.22
N MET A 131 -5.22 -9.63 -10.97
CA MET A 131 -6.37 -9.01 -10.30
C MET A 131 -6.13 -7.51 -10.04
N ALA A 132 -4.93 -7.13 -9.61
CA ALA A 132 -4.60 -5.75 -9.27
C ALA A 132 -4.53 -4.84 -10.51
N LEU A 133 -4.07 -5.36 -11.67
CA LEU A 133 -4.10 -4.64 -12.94
C LEU A 133 -5.53 -4.29 -13.37
N GLN A 134 -6.51 -5.16 -13.08
CA GLN A 134 -7.92 -4.89 -13.36
C GLN A 134 -8.54 -3.84 -12.43
N GLN A 135 -8.07 -3.78 -11.18
CA GLN A 135 -8.64 -2.90 -10.15
C GLN A 135 -7.99 -1.51 -10.14
N ASN A 136 -6.66 -1.46 -10.21
CA ASN A 136 -5.88 -0.23 -10.10
C ASN A 136 -4.53 -0.38 -10.84
N PRO A 137 -4.51 -0.21 -12.17
CA PRO A 137 -3.30 -0.40 -12.97
C PRO A 137 -2.20 0.59 -12.62
N THR A 138 -2.54 1.83 -12.25
CA THR A 138 -1.55 2.86 -11.87
C THR A 138 -0.77 2.44 -10.64
N ARG A 139 -1.43 1.90 -9.60
CA ARG A 139 -0.74 1.40 -8.40
C ARG A 139 0.24 0.26 -8.71
N ILE A 140 -0.08 -0.59 -9.69
CA ILE A 140 0.85 -1.64 -10.12
C ILE A 140 2.06 -1.06 -10.84
N LEU A 141 1.90 0.01 -11.60
CA LEU A 141 3.03 0.73 -12.19
C LEU A 141 3.91 1.40 -11.12
N ASP A 142 3.29 1.97 -10.09
CA ASP A 142 4.00 2.54 -8.94
C ASP A 142 4.85 1.45 -8.25
N ILE A 143 4.26 0.29 -7.93
CA ILE A 143 4.98 -0.86 -7.36
C ILE A 143 6.07 -1.38 -8.32
N ALA A 144 5.77 -1.44 -9.63
CA ALA A 144 6.68 -1.95 -10.65
C ALA A 144 7.99 -1.18 -10.75
N SER A 145 7.98 0.12 -10.41
CA SER A 145 9.19 0.94 -10.34
C SER A 145 10.23 0.39 -9.35
N HIS A 146 9.79 -0.40 -8.36
CA HIS A 146 10.62 -1.01 -7.32
C HIS A 146 10.82 -2.52 -7.49
N LEU A 147 10.19 -3.15 -8.49
CA LEU A 147 10.26 -4.60 -8.68
C LEU A 147 11.60 -5.06 -9.25
N GLU A 148 12.06 -6.22 -8.76
CA GLU A 148 13.13 -6.97 -9.38
C GLU A 148 12.69 -7.59 -10.71
N ARG A 149 13.64 -7.79 -11.62
CA ARG A 149 13.39 -8.25 -12.99
C ARG A 149 12.48 -9.49 -13.08
N PRO A 150 12.65 -10.57 -12.28
CA PRO A 150 11.83 -11.77 -12.42
C PRO A 150 10.34 -11.55 -12.16
N VAL A 151 9.98 -10.60 -11.27
CA VAL A 151 8.59 -10.25 -10.99
C VAL A 151 8.08 -9.23 -12.00
N LEU A 152 8.95 -8.29 -12.41
CA LEU A 152 8.61 -7.32 -13.43
C LEU A 152 8.24 -7.98 -14.78
N GLU A 153 8.88 -9.09 -15.13
CA GLU A 153 8.53 -9.92 -16.29
C GLU A 153 7.11 -10.49 -16.20
N ILE A 154 6.61 -10.77 -14.98
CA ILE A 154 5.21 -11.19 -14.77
C ILE A 154 4.27 -10.02 -15.06
N VAL A 155 4.61 -8.82 -14.58
CA VAL A 155 3.83 -7.60 -14.90
C VAL A 155 3.80 -7.38 -16.41
N ALA A 156 4.95 -7.45 -17.08
CA ALA A 156 5.08 -7.27 -18.53
C ALA A 156 4.21 -8.23 -19.33
N LYS A 157 4.08 -9.49 -18.88
CA LYS A 157 3.23 -10.48 -19.55
C LYS A 157 1.74 -10.12 -19.54
N TYR A 158 1.25 -9.42 -18.51
CA TYR A 158 -0.19 -9.20 -18.29
C TYR A 158 -0.65 -7.76 -18.47
N VAL A 159 0.26 -6.79 -18.40
CA VAL A 159 -0.10 -5.39 -18.59
C VAL A 159 -0.34 -5.08 -20.06
N VAL A 160 -1.49 -4.49 -20.34
CA VAL A 160 -1.85 -3.99 -21.66
C VAL A 160 -1.72 -2.47 -21.61
N PHE A 161 -0.72 -1.92 -22.31
CA PHE A 161 -0.60 -0.48 -22.45
C PHE A 161 -1.48 0.00 -23.60
N PRO A 162 -2.24 1.09 -23.43
CA PRO A 162 -2.84 1.76 -24.56
C PRO A 162 -1.72 2.38 -25.45
N GLU A 163 -2.04 2.65 -26.72
CA GLU A 163 -1.10 3.20 -27.70
C GLU A 163 -0.43 4.50 -27.20
N GLU A 164 0.71 4.88 -27.82
CA GLU A 164 1.67 5.91 -27.37
C GLU A 164 1.09 7.30 -27.01
N ASN A 165 -0.18 7.56 -27.33
CA ASN A 165 -0.89 8.81 -27.04
C ASN A 165 -1.82 8.76 -25.81
N SER A 166 -1.79 7.70 -24.99
CA SER A 166 -2.59 7.69 -23.75
C SER A 166 -1.99 8.53 -22.64
N GLU A 167 -2.84 9.11 -21.78
CA GLU A 167 -2.43 9.90 -20.60
C GLU A 167 -1.45 9.15 -19.67
N LEU A 168 -1.52 7.82 -19.65
CA LEU A 168 -0.58 6.93 -18.94
C LEU A 168 0.86 7.02 -19.51
N ALA A 169 1.02 7.19 -20.83
CA ALA A 169 2.31 7.32 -21.50
C ALA A 169 2.97 8.70 -21.33
N ILE A 170 2.18 9.72 -20.95
CA ILE A 170 2.64 11.09 -20.64
C ILE A 170 2.96 11.24 -19.13
N SER A 171 2.61 10.23 -18.32
CA SER A 171 2.72 10.26 -16.85
C SER A 171 4.14 10.01 -16.30
N HIS A 172 4.31 10.23 -14.99
CA HIS A 172 5.49 9.87 -14.19
C HIS A 172 5.97 8.41 -14.41
N HIS A 173 5.10 7.53 -14.89
CA HIS A 173 5.39 6.12 -15.15
C HIS A 173 6.12 5.84 -16.47
N LYS A 174 6.37 6.83 -17.33
CA LYS A 174 7.02 6.60 -18.63
C LYS A 174 8.29 5.72 -18.56
N PRO A 175 9.25 5.94 -17.63
CA PRO A 175 10.45 5.10 -17.55
C PRO A 175 10.15 3.63 -17.25
N ILE A 176 9.16 3.35 -16.39
CA ILE A 176 8.79 1.97 -16.04
C ILE A 176 7.97 1.34 -17.17
N ILE A 177 7.12 2.09 -17.85
CA ILE A 177 6.38 1.63 -19.05
C ILE A 177 7.36 1.22 -20.15
N ASP A 178 8.35 2.05 -20.47
CA ASP A 178 9.36 1.75 -21.49
C ASP A 178 10.16 0.49 -21.11
N LYS A 179 10.55 0.36 -19.84
CA LYS A 179 11.23 -0.83 -19.31
C LYS A 179 10.37 -2.08 -19.47
N ILE A 180 9.08 -2.01 -19.15
CA ILE A 180 8.16 -3.14 -19.27
C ILE A 180 7.93 -3.50 -20.75
N ARG A 181 7.76 -2.51 -21.65
CA ARG A 181 7.60 -2.73 -23.09
C ARG A 181 8.80 -3.45 -23.71
N SER A 182 10.01 -3.15 -23.24
CA SER A 182 11.23 -3.86 -23.71
C SER A 182 11.29 -5.35 -23.31
N MET A 183 10.37 -5.81 -22.45
CA MET A 183 10.29 -7.19 -21.97
C MET A 183 9.12 -7.98 -22.59
N GLN A 184 8.29 -7.33 -23.41
CA GLN A 184 7.21 -7.96 -24.18
C GLN A 184 7.72 -8.42 -25.55
#